data_AF-A0A0L0VPA2-F1
#
_entry.id   AF-A0A0L0VPA2-F1
#
_cell.length_a   1.000
_cell.length_b   1.000
_cell.length_c   1.000
_cell.angle_alpha   90.00
_cell.angle_beta   90.00
_cell.angle_gamma   90.00
#
_symmetry.space_group_name_H-M   'P 1'
#
loop_
_entity.id
_entity.type
_entity.pdbx_description
1 polymer ?
#
loop_
_entity_poly.entity_id
_entity_poly.type
_entity_poly.pdbx_seq_one_letter_code
_entity_poly.pdbx_strand_id
1 'polypeptide(L)'
;MNQNQDLSPLLLAIMAKAASNAPEGTQPVAMIDKLDQVCALLKHLNLNPKSFMMALIEEDDKNAAVSQRYYSTERGWNSTERLILAFKRQACLRVAGHGLWEEFHPSTGH
;
A
#
# COMPACT_ATOMS: atom_id res chain seq x y z
N MET A 1 33.82 -1.95 5.27
CA MET A 1 32.99 -1.17 6.23
C MET A 1 31.55 -1.64 6.07
N ASN A 2 30.94 -2.10 7.16
CA ASN A 2 29.66 -2.81 7.18
C ASN A 2 28.50 -1.78 7.02
N GLN A 3 27.77 -1.80 5.91
CA GLN A 3 26.73 -0.80 5.61
C GLN A 3 25.37 -1.04 6.32
N ASN A 4 25.33 -1.86 7.36
CA ASN A 4 24.09 -2.25 8.05
C ASN A 4 23.87 -1.54 9.40
N GLN A 5 24.26 -0.28 9.57
CA GLN A 5 24.20 0.37 10.90
C GLN A 5 23.57 1.77 10.98
N ASP A 6 22.83 2.22 9.96
CA ASP A 6 22.06 3.47 10.11
C ASP A 6 20.59 3.28 9.70
N LEU A 7 19.95 2.27 10.29
CA LEU A 7 18.51 2.17 10.24
C LEU A 7 17.94 3.19 11.23
N SER A 8 17.07 4.07 10.73
CA SER A 8 16.32 5.05 11.53
C SER A 8 15.77 4.40 12.81
N PRO A 9 15.82 5.09 13.97
CA PRO A 9 15.27 4.58 15.24
C PRO A 9 13.83 4.07 15.12
N LEU A 10 13.03 4.67 14.21
CA LEU A 10 11.67 4.22 13.92
C LEU A 10 11.66 2.87 13.19
N LEU A 11 12.54 2.68 12.20
CA LEU A 11 12.69 1.42 11.49
C LEU A 11 13.17 0.31 12.43
N LEU A 12 14.10 0.65 13.32
CA LEU A 12 14.61 -0.26 14.35
C LEU A 12 13.49 -0.68 15.31
N ALA A 13 12.64 0.27 15.74
CA ALA A 13 11.51 0.00 16.61
C ALA A 13 10.44 -0.87 15.92
N ILE A 14 10.15 -0.61 14.64
CA ILE A 14 9.22 -1.42 13.84
C ILE A 14 9.75 -2.85 13.66
N MET A 15 11.03 -3.00 13.32
CA MET A 15 11.69 -4.30 13.17
C MET A 15 11.76 -5.07 14.50
N ALA A 16 12.11 -4.40 15.59
CA ALA A 16 12.12 -5.00 16.94
C ALA A 16 10.72 -5.45 17.35
N LYS A 17 9.68 -4.67 17.05
CA LYS A 17 8.28 -5.04 17.30
C LYS A 17 7.80 -6.20 16.44
N ALA A 18 8.26 -6.29 15.19
CA ALA A 18 7.97 -7.42 14.30
C ALA A 18 8.69 -8.71 14.73
N ALA A 19 9.93 -8.60 15.22
CA ALA A 19 10.73 -9.72 15.69
C ALA A 19 10.31 -10.26 17.06
N SER A 20 9.70 -9.43 17.92
CA SER A 20 9.24 -9.85 19.26
C SER A 20 7.90 -10.60 19.26
N ASN A 21 7.33 -10.95 18.11
CA ASN A 21 6.10 -11.73 18.03
C ASN A 21 6.39 -13.23 18.24
N ALA A 22 6.82 -13.59 19.45
CA ALA A 22 6.49 -14.88 20.05
C ALA A 22 5.02 -14.83 20.53
N PRO A 23 4.30 -15.98 20.59
CA PRO A 23 2.84 -15.99 20.72
C PRO A 23 2.41 -15.75 22.18
N GLU A 24 2.47 -14.51 22.64
CA GLU A 24 1.79 -14.08 23.85
C GLU A 24 0.53 -13.31 23.47
N GLY A 25 -0.61 -13.99 23.55
CA GLY A 25 -1.96 -13.41 23.57
C GLY A 25 -2.20 -12.28 22.57
N THR A 26 -2.38 -12.61 21.30
CA THR A 26 -2.74 -11.69 20.21
C THR A 26 -4.00 -10.89 20.55
N GLN A 27 -3.86 -9.72 21.16
CA GLN A 27 -4.87 -8.68 21.04
C GLN A 27 -4.85 -8.24 19.56
N PRO A 28 -5.95 -8.39 18.81
CA PRO A 28 -5.99 -7.93 17.43
C PRO A 28 -5.78 -6.41 17.43
N VAL A 29 -4.60 -5.95 17.03
CA VAL A 29 -4.36 -4.53 16.78
C VAL A 29 -5.44 -4.04 15.83
N ALA A 30 -6.17 -2.99 16.22
CA ALA A 30 -7.28 -2.49 15.44
C ALA A 30 -6.77 -2.05 14.05
N MET A 31 -7.61 -2.20 13.01
CA MET A 31 -7.20 -1.83 11.65
C MET A 31 -6.79 -0.36 11.57
N ILE A 32 -7.41 0.51 12.37
CA ILE A 32 -7.08 1.93 12.44
C ILE A 32 -5.64 2.16 12.91
N ASP A 33 -5.22 1.47 13.98
CA ASP A 33 -3.86 1.59 14.52
C ASP A 33 -2.80 1.08 13.52
N LYS A 34 -3.15 0.06 12.73
CA LYS A 34 -2.28 -0.45 11.66
C LYS A 34 -2.12 0.60 10.54
N LEU A 35 -3.22 1.24 10.14
CA LEU A 35 -3.19 2.29 9.12
C LEU A 35 -2.37 3.49 9.58
N ASP A 36 -2.54 3.91 10.83
CA ASP A 36 -1.78 5.04 11.40
C ASP A 36 -0.28 4.76 11.42
N GLN A 37 0.13 3.55 11.80
CA GLN A 37 1.53 3.14 11.76
C GLN A 37 2.12 3.15 10.35
N VAL A 38 1.39 2.62 9.36
CA VAL A 38 1.84 2.62 7.95
C VAL A 38 1.94 4.06 7.43
N CYS A 39 0.94 4.89 7.68
CA CYS A 39 0.95 6.29 7.27
C CYS A 39 2.11 7.07 7.91
N ALA A 40 2.40 6.83 9.20
CA ALA A 40 3.54 7.42 9.89
C ALA A 40 4.87 7.00 9.26
N LEU A 41 5.01 5.73 8.91
CA LEU A 41 6.19 5.20 8.23
C LEU A 41 6.38 5.83 6.85
N LEU A 42 5.33 5.87 6.02
CA LEU A 42 5.38 6.50 4.71
C LEU A 42 5.82 7.96 4.82
N LYS A 43 5.23 8.70 5.75
CA LYS A 43 5.59 10.10 6.00
C LYS A 43 7.06 10.25 6.40
N HIS A 44 7.59 9.35 7.23
CA HIS A 44 9.00 9.35 7.61
C HIS A 44 9.93 9.10 6.41
N LEU A 45 9.49 8.27 5.46
CA LEU A 45 10.19 8.01 4.19
C LEU A 45 9.96 9.09 3.13
N ASN A 46 9.35 10.23 3.50
CA ASN A 46 8.97 11.31 2.60
C ASN A 46 8.04 10.85 1.45
N LEU A 47 7.21 9.84 1.72
CA LEU A 47 6.17 9.33 0.83
C LEU A 47 4.79 9.65 1.39
N ASN A 48 3.82 9.74 0.49
CA ASN A 48 2.40 9.68 0.84
C ASN A 48 1.79 8.41 0.24
N PRO A 49 0.57 8.00 0.65
CA PRO A 49 -0.04 6.78 0.14
C PRO A 49 -0.12 6.71 -1.40
N LYS A 50 -0.36 7.84 -2.09
CA LYS A 50 -0.43 7.85 -3.55
C LYS A 50 0.96 7.65 -4.17
N SER A 51 1.97 8.41 -3.73
CA SER A 51 3.32 8.29 -4.29
C SER A 51 3.93 6.92 -3.99
N PHE A 52 3.63 6.34 -2.82
CA PHE A 52 4.01 4.98 -2.47
C PHE A 52 3.37 3.95 -3.43
N MET A 53 2.06 4.03 -3.66
CA MET A 53 1.37 3.09 -4.55
C MET A 53 1.90 3.17 -5.98
N MET A 54 2.16 4.38 -6.48
CA MET A 54 2.78 4.58 -7.80
C MET A 54 4.17 3.95 -7.86
N ALA A 55 5.05 4.26 -6.91
CA ALA A 55 6.39 3.68 -6.86
C ALA A 55 6.35 2.14 -6.72
N LEU A 56 5.42 1.60 -5.94
CA LEU A 56 5.25 0.14 -5.79
C LEU A 56 4.88 -0.54 -7.11
N ILE A 57 4.14 0.14 -8.00
CA ILE A 57 3.68 -0.40 -9.28
C ILE A 57 4.70 -0.16 -10.40
N GLU A 58 5.36 1.00 -10.41
CA GLU A 58 6.17 1.47 -11.54
C GLU A 58 7.66 1.20 -11.40
N GLU A 59 8.20 1.11 -10.17
CA GLU A 59 9.62 0.87 -9.96
C GLU A 59 9.99 -0.57 -10.32
N ASP A 60 10.98 -0.73 -11.19
CA ASP A 60 11.56 -2.02 -11.56
C ASP A 60 12.58 -2.48 -10.50
N ASP A 61 12.12 -2.66 -9.27
CA ASP A 61 12.87 -3.33 -8.22
C ASP A 61 12.46 -4.80 -8.15
N LYS A 62 13.45 -5.69 -8.18
CA LYS A 62 13.29 -7.15 -8.00
C LYS A 62 12.50 -7.51 -6.73
N ASN A 63 12.58 -6.68 -5.68
CA ASN A 63 11.82 -6.88 -4.45
C ASN A 63 10.34 -6.48 -4.60
N ALA A 64 10.04 -5.44 -5.38
CA ALA A 64 8.67 -5.02 -5.68
C ALA A 64 8.00 -5.93 -6.71
N ALA A 65 8.76 -6.61 -7.57
CA ALA A 65 8.26 -7.49 -8.61
C ALA A 65 7.33 -8.61 -8.10
N VAL A 66 7.56 -9.13 -6.90
CA VAL A 66 6.67 -10.13 -6.28
C VAL A 66 5.32 -9.51 -5.91
N SER A 67 5.34 -8.32 -5.29
CA SER A 67 4.13 -7.58 -4.95
C SER A 67 3.34 -7.16 -6.19
N GLN A 68 4.05 -6.67 -7.23
CA GLN A 68 3.45 -6.28 -8.52
C GLN A 68 2.74 -7.44 -9.21
N ARG A 69 3.34 -8.64 -9.21
CA ARG A 69 2.72 -9.85 -9.80
C ARG A 69 1.35 -10.15 -9.19
N TYR A 70 1.17 -9.92 -7.89
CA TYR A 70 -0.13 -10.15 -7.25
C TYR A 70 -1.23 -9.19 -7.75
N TYR A 71 -0.88 -8.01 -8.28
CA TYR A 71 -1.88 -7.13 -8.91
C TYR A 71 -2.40 -7.68 -10.23
N SER A 72 -1.57 -8.44 -10.97
CA SER A 72 -1.88 -8.98 -12.30
C SER A 72 -2.47 -10.39 -12.29
N THR A 73 -2.56 -11.04 -11.13
CA THR A 73 -3.04 -12.43 -11.01
C THR A 73 -4.42 -12.51 -10.38
N GLU A 74 -5.30 -13.35 -10.93
CA GLU A 74 -6.59 -13.67 -10.30
C GLU A 74 -6.45 -14.40 -8.94
N ARG A 75 -5.29 -15.00 -8.67
CA ARG A 75 -4.97 -15.70 -7.41
C ARG A 75 -3.95 -14.90 -6.60
N GLY A 76 -4.33 -14.42 -5.42
CA GLY A 76 -3.46 -13.56 -4.59
C GLY A 76 -4.19 -12.89 -3.44
N TRP A 77 -3.81 -11.65 -3.10
CA TRP A 77 -4.60 -10.80 -2.19
C TRP A 77 -6.04 -10.67 -2.72
N ASN A 78 -7.02 -10.57 -1.81
CA ASN A 78 -8.45 -10.43 -2.13
C ASN A 78 -8.62 -9.49 -3.33
N SER A 79 -8.98 -10.05 -4.50
CA SER A 79 -8.88 -9.49 -5.85
C SER A 79 -8.50 -8.01 -6.00
N THR A 80 -7.53 -7.71 -6.88
CA THR A 80 -7.18 -6.33 -7.29
C THR A 80 -8.41 -5.50 -7.67
N GLU A 81 -9.45 -6.15 -8.19
CA GLU A 81 -10.77 -5.57 -8.44
C GLU A 81 -11.35 -4.79 -7.24
N ARG A 82 -11.30 -5.35 -6.01
CA ARG A 82 -11.82 -4.65 -4.83
C ARG A 82 -11.08 -3.34 -4.57
N LEU A 83 -9.76 -3.34 -4.77
CA LEU A 83 -8.93 -2.14 -4.63
C LEU A 83 -9.27 -1.11 -5.72
N ILE A 84 -9.39 -1.55 -6.98
CA ILE A 84 -9.77 -0.69 -8.11
C ILE A 84 -11.16 -0.06 -7.85
N LEU A 85 -12.14 -0.86 -7.43
CA LEU A 85 -13.49 -0.38 -7.13
C LEU A 85 -13.50 0.61 -5.95
N ALA A 86 -12.67 0.38 -4.93
CA ALA A 86 -12.51 1.33 -3.83
C ALA A 86 -11.92 2.67 -4.30
N PHE A 87 -10.90 2.63 -5.17
CA PHE A 87 -10.35 3.85 -5.78
C PHE A 87 -11.36 4.57 -6.67
N LYS A 88 -12.13 3.84 -7.50
CA LYS A 88 -13.22 4.41 -8.29
C LYS A 88 -14.21 5.17 -7.41
N ARG A 89 -14.73 4.51 -6.37
CA ARG A 89 -15.69 5.12 -5.43
C ARG A 89 -15.14 6.41 -4.84
N GLN A 90 -13.87 6.40 -4.42
CA GLN A 90 -13.24 7.57 -3.83
C GLN A 90 -13.00 8.70 -4.84
N ALA A 91 -12.57 8.38 -6.06
CA ALA A 91 -12.34 9.36 -7.12
C ALA A 91 -13.65 10.01 -7.57
N CYS A 92 -14.70 9.22 -7.76
CA CYS A 92 -16.00 9.69 -8.23
C CYS A 92 -16.84 10.43 -7.16
N LEU A 93 -16.34 10.61 -5.93
CA LEU A 93 -17.00 11.48 -4.93
C LEU A 93 -17.10 12.94 -5.39
N ARG A 94 -16.24 13.35 -6.34
CA ARG A 94 -16.27 14.68 -6.94
C ARG A 94 -16.58 14.57 -8.43
N VAL A 95 -17.37 15.50 -8.96
CA VAL A 95 -17.76 15.55 -10.38
C VAL A 95 -16.54 15.51 -11.31
N ALA A 96 -15.47 16.25 -10.97
CA ALA A 96 -14.23 16.21 -11.75
C ALA A 96 -13.57 14.82 -11.77
N GLY A 97 -13.61 14.09 -10.65
CA GLY A 97 -13.07 12.73 -10.58
C GLY A 97 -13.92 11.70 -11.32
N HIS A 98 -15.24 11.92 -11.41
CA HIS A 98 -16.11 11.14 -12.27
C HIS A 98 -15.78 11.36 -13.76
N GLY A 99 -15.58 12.60 -14.19
CA GLY A 99 -15.18 12.92 -15.57
C GLY A 99 -13.88 12.22 -15.96
N LEU A 100 -12.85 12.31 -15.10
CA LEU A 100 -11.58 11.61 -15.33
C LEU A 100 -11.72 10.09 -15.37
N TRP A 101 -12.62 9.52 -14.56
CA TRP A 101 -12.86 8.08 -14.56
C TRP A 101 -13.51 7.60 -15.86
N GLU A 102 -14.54 8.31 -16.35
CA GLU A 102 -15.22 7.98 -17.61
C GLU A 102 -14.33 8.25 -18.84
N GLU A 103 -13.38 9.19 -18.77
CA GLU A 103 -12.36 9.37 -19.81
C GLU A 103 -11.38 8.19 -19.84
N PHE A 104 -10.96 7.70 -18.66
CA PHE A 104 -10.05 6.57 -18.53
C PHE A 104 -10.69 5.22 -18.92
N HIS A 105 -11.97 5.05 -18.61
CA HIS A 105 -12.80 3.94 -19.06
C HIS A 105 -14.05 4.51 -19.73
N PRO A 106 -14.01 4.78 -21.05
CA PRO A 106 -15.21 5.15 -21.78
C PRO A 106 -16.23 4.05 -21.53
N SER A 107 -17.37 4.40 -20.95
CA SER A 107 -18.50 3.49 -20.85
C SER A 107 -18.87 3.10 -22.29
N THR A 108 -18.31 1.98 -22.75
CA THR A 108 -18.63 1.41 -24.06
C THR A 108 -20.10 1.09 -24.03
N GLY A 109 -20.89 1.88 -24.76
CA GLY A 109 -22.27 1.55 -25.07
C GLY A 109 -22.30 0.24 -25.85
N HIS A 110 -22.67 -0.83 -25.17
CA HIS A 110 -23.22 -2.05 -25.75
C HIS A 110 -24.56 -2.31 -25.11
#